data_AF-A0A2N1R3X8-F1
#
_entry.id   AF-A0A2N1R3X8-F1
#
_cell.length_a   1.000
_cell.length_b   1.000
_cell.length_c   1.000
_cell.angle_alpha   90.00
_cell.angle_beta   90.00
_cell.angle_gamma   90.00
#
_symmetry.space_group_name_H-M   'P 1'
#
loop_
_entity.id
_entity.type
_entity.pdbx_description
1 polymer ?
#
loop_
_entity_poly.entity_id
_entity_poly.type
_entity_poly.pdbx_seq_one_letter_code
_entity_poly.pdbx_strand_id
1 'polypeptide(L)'
;MKATTRLGNAVSFAAAILAGATLYLAMRVIAGAARPALAAAPEWLSLAANAGIEEAARLGLALAVAFWLRRLGLEPGMASLGIAASCIVAALENASYVAVFPTLDAYWRLGYAVPIHAGAAALFALSTALPLRDGWPPGGKARRAVVVAVSFVAAWTWHAGFNLVAALAPFPALPVVGTALNMAALTALVAATALRSGYWSLHASRRI
;
A
#
# COMPACT_ATOMS: atom_id res chain seq x y z
N MET A 1 -6.11 12.50 28.44
CA MET A 1 -5.31 11.54 27.65
C MET A 1 -3.90 11.49 28.20
N LYS A 2 -3.46 10.33 28.71
CA LYS A 2 -2.21 10.16 29.49
C LYS A 2 -0.97 10.12 28.57
N ALA A 3 0.16 10.67 29.02
CA ALA A 3 1.42 10.76 28.26
C ALA A 3 1.92 9.40 27.70
N THR A 4 1.54 8.29 28.32
CA THR A 4 1.82 6.92 27.88
C THR A 4 1.23 6.57 26.51
N THR A 5 0.07 7.12 26.14
CA THR A 5 -0.51 6.88 24.81
C THR A 5 0.19 7.67 23.71
N ARG A 6 0.75 8.85 24.04
CA ARG A 6 1.53 9.66 23.08
C ARG A 6 2.85 8.99 22.72
N LEU A 7 3.55 8.43 23.71
CA LEU A 7 4.81 7.73 23.47
C LEU A 7 4.60 6.46 22.63
N GLY A 8 3.56 5.68 22.93
CA GLY A 8 3.21 4.48 22.14
C GLY A 8 2.88 4.79 20.68
N ASN A 9 2.19 5.91 20.42
CA ASN A 9 1.87 6.35 19.06
C ASN A 9 3.12 6.82 18.30
N ALA A 10 4.01 7.58 18.96
CA ALA A 10 5.25 8.03 18.35
C ALA A 10 6.17 6.85 17.97
N VAL A 11 6.30 5.87 18.87
CA VAL A 11 7.09 4.65 18.61
C VAL A 11 6.49 3.84 17.45
N SER A 12 5.17 3.67 17.42
CA SER A 12 4.49 2.94 16.34
C SER A 12 4.65 3.62 14.99
N PHE A 13 4.60 4.96 14.95
CA PHE A 13 4.81 5.72 13.73
C PHE A 13 6.27 5.66 13.26
N ALA A 14 7.23 5.78 14.18
CA ALA A 14 8.65 5.60 13.87
C ALA A 14 8.93 4.18 13.32
N ALA A 15 8.32 3.16 13.91
CA ALA A 15 8.41 1.79 13.41
C ALA A 15 7.81 1.65 12.00
N ALA A 16 6.70 2.32 11.70
CA ALA A 16 6.13 2.33 10.35
C ALA A 16 7.05 3.01 9.33
N ILE A 17 7.73 4.09 9.71
CA ILE A 17 8.73 4.75 8.85
C ILE A 17 9.88 3.79 8.55
N LEU A 18 10.46 3.18 9.58
CA LEU A 18 11.55 2.22 9.43
C LEU A 18 11.14 1.00 8.59
N ALA A 19 9.93 0.50 8.79
CA ALA A 19 9.37 -0.59 7.99
C ALA A 19 9.23 -0.19 6.53
N GLY A 20 8.76 1.04 6.24
CA GLY A 20 8.66 1.57 4.88
C GLY A 20 10.02 1.69 4.20
N ALA A 21 11.02 2.26 4.88
CA ALA A 21 12.39 2.37 4.35
C ALA A 21 13.02 0.99 4.10
N THR A 22 12.85 0.06 5.04
CA THR A 22 13.34 -1.33 4.91
C THR A 22 12.66 -2.03 3.74
N LEU A 23 11.34 -1.85 3.59
CA LEU A 23 10.56 -2.43 2.51
C LEU A 23 11.02 -1.90 1.15
N TYR A 24 11.29 -0.59 1.03
CA TYR A 24 11.85 0.00 -0.17
C TYR A 24 13.19 -0.66 -0.56
N LEU A 25 14.11 -0.80 0.39
CA LEU A 25 15.41 -1.45 0.13
C LEU A 25 15.23 -2.91 -0.29
N ALA A 26 14.36 -3.66 0.39
CA ALA A 26 14.06 -5.04 0.04
C ALA A 26 13.50 -5.16 -1.39
N MET A 27 12.56 -4.29 -1.76
CA MET A 27 12.02 -4.24 -3.12
C MET A 27 13.12 -4.00 -4.15
N ARG A 28 14.06 -3.07 -3.90
CA ARG A 28 15.16 -2.79 -4.83
C ARG A 28 16.12 -3.95 -4.97
N VAL A 29 16.42 -4.66 -3.89
CA VAL A 29 17.23 -5.89 -3.93
C VAL A 29 16.54 -6.97 -4.77
N ILE A 30 15.25 -7.20 -4.55
CA ILE A 30 14.48 -8.23 -5.29
C ILE A 30 14.36 -7.85 -6.77
N ALA A 31 14.04 -6.59 -7.09
CA ALA A 31 13.97 -6.11 -8.46
C ALA A 31 15.33 -6.20 -9.16
N GLY A 32 16.42 -5.87 -8.45
CA GLY A 32 17.79 -6.03 -8.94
C GLY A 32 18.14 -7.48 -9.24
N ALA A 33 17.75 -8.42 -8.37
CA ALA A 33 17.95 -9.86 -8.58
C ALA A 33 17.10 -10.42 -9.73
N ALA A 34 15.90 -9.88 -9.97
CA ALA A 34 15.03 -10.28 -11.08
C ALA A 34 15.48 -9.69 -12.43
N ARG A 35 16.26 -8.60 -12.42
CA ARG A 35 16.65 -7.85 -13.62
C ARG A 35 17.30 -8.71 -14.72
N PRO A 36 18.23 -9.64 -14.44
CA PRO A 36 18.82 -10.48 -15.50
C PRO A 36 17.78 -11.35 -16.22
N ALA A 37 16.81 -11.90 -15.47
CA ALA A 37 15.74 -12.72 -16.05
C ALA A 37 14.74 -11.87 -16.86
N LEU A 38 14.51 -10.62 -16.47
CA LEU A 38 13.61 -9.70 -17.14
C LEU A 38 14.27 -8.90 -18.27
N ALA A 39 15.60 -8.90 -18.39
CA ALA A 39 16.32 -8.09 -19.37
C ALA A 39 15.97 -8.45 -20.83
N ALA A 40 15.60 -9.71 -21.09
CA ALA A 40 15.17 -10.18 -22.41
C ALA A 40 13.64 -10.16 -22.59
N ALA A 41 12.88 -9.80 -21.54
CA ALA A 41 11.44 -9.76 -21.60
C ALA A 41 10.95 -8.49 -22.32
N PRO A 42 9.79 -8.55 -23.00
CA PRO A 42 9.12 -7.35 -23.49
C PRO A 42 8.91 -6.34 -22.36
N GLU A 43 9.02 -5.05 -22.67
CA GLU A 43 8.95 -3.97 -21.67
C GLU A 43 7.69 -4.03 -20.81
N TRP A 44 6.53 -4.34 -21.41
CA TRP A 44 5.27 -4.48 -20.68
C TRP A 44 5.32 -5.57 -19.59
N LEU A 45 6.01 -6.67 -19.86
CA LEU A 45 6.15 -7.78 -18.91
C LEU A 45 7.10 -7.39 -17.78
N SER A 46 8.19 -6.70 -18.10
CA SER A 46 9.13 -6.16 -17.10
C SER A 46 8.46 -5.15 -16.17
N LEU A 47 7.63 -4.25 -16.71
CA LEU A 47 6.85 -3.28 -15.92
C LEU A 47 5.81 -3.97 -15.02
N ALA A 48 5.08 -4.93 -15.57
CA ALA A 48 4.11 -5.71 -14.80
C ALA A 48 4.78 -6.54 -13.70
N ALA A 49 5.92 -7.19 -13.99
CA ALA A 49 6.67 -7.95 -13.02
C ALA A 49 7.22 -7.07 -11.89
N ASN A 50 7.76 -5.89 -12.20
CA ASN A 50 8.22 -4.93 -11.19
C ASN A 50 7.07 -4.49 -10.27
N ALA A 51 5.91 -4.11 -10.83
CA ALA A 51 4.73 -3.78 -10.03
C ALA A 51 4.32 -4.97 -9.15
N GLY A 52 4.40 -6.19 -9.66
CA GLY A 52 4.09 -7.42 -8.91
C GLY A 52 5.02 -7.65 -7.72
N ILE A 53 6.33 -7.45 -7.89
CA ILE A 53 7.32 -7.52 -6.81
C ILE A 53 6.98 -6.53 -5.71
N GLU A 54 6.67 -5.29 -6.09
CA GLU A 54 6.35 -4.26 -5.12
C GLU A 54 5.04 -4.56 -4.38
N GLU A 55 3.97 -4.95 -5.09
CA GLU A 55 2.71 -5.30 -4.42
C GLU A 55 2.84 -6.55 -3.55
N ALA A 56 3.67 -7.53 -3.93
CA ALA A 56 3.89 -8.73 -3.13
C ALA A 56 4.61 -8.37 -1.82
N ALA A 57 5.58 -7.48 -1.90
CA ALA A 57 6.30 -6.98 -0.74
C ALA A 57 5.37 -6.16 0.19
N ARG A 58 4.50 -5.28 -0.36
CA ARG A 58 3.49 -4.55 0.42
C ARG A 58 2.47 -5.49 1.08
N LEU A 59 2.01 -6.52 0.37
CA LEU A 59 1.14 -7.53 0.94
C LEU A 59 1.84 -8.29 2.08
N GLY A 60 3.11 -8.67 1.88
CA GLY A 60 3.92 -9.32 2.91
C GLY A 60 4.01 -8.48 4.20
N LEU A 61 4.26 -7.17 4.06
CA LEU A 61 4.22 -6.24 5.19
C LEU A 61 2.83 -6.19 5.84
N ALA A 62 1.77 -6.09 5.05
CA ALA A 62 0.41 -6.04 5.58
C ALA A 62 0.00 -7.33 6.32
N LEU A 63 0.45 -8.50 5.86
CA LEU A 63 0.26 -9.78 6.53
C LEU A 63 1.05 -9.85 7.84
N ALA A 64 2.31 -9.38 7.84
CA ALA A 64 3.13 -9.32 9.04
C ALA A 64 2.52 -8.39 10.10
N VAL A 65 2.07 -7.20 9.70
CA VAL A 65 1.35 -6.27 10.58
C VAL A 65 0.09 -6.92 11.13
N ALA A 66 -0.75 -7.51 10.27
CA ALA A 66 -1.97 -8.18 10.72
C ALA A 66 -1.70 -9.33 11.69
N PHE A 67 -0.64 -10.10 11.48
CA PHE A 67 -0.20 -11.17 12.37
C PHE A 67 0.19 -10.61 13.75
N TRP A 68 1.05 -9.59 13.78
CA TRP A 68 1.53 -9.00 15.03
C TRP A 68 0.42 -8.29 15.81
N LEU A 69 -0.49 -7.59 15.13
CA LEU A 69 -1.65 -6.98 15.79
C LEU A 69 -2.49 -8.02 16.53
N ARG A 70 -2.78 -9.16 15.89
CA ARG A 70 -3.50 -10.26 16.55
C ARG A 70 -2.69 -10.88 17.67
N ARG A 71 -1.38 -11.09 17.47
CA ARG A 71 -0.50 -11.72 18.46
C ARG A 71 -0.35 -10.89 19.73
N LEU A 72 -0.42 -9.56 19.60
CA LEU A 72 -0.26 -8.57 20.67
C LEU A 72 -1.60 -8.05 21.21
N GLY A 73 -2.74 -8.49 20.65
CA GLY A 73 -4.07 -8.03 21.07
C GLY A 73 -4.32 -6.54 20.79
N LEU A 74 -3.66 -5.98 19.77
CA LEU A 74 -3.78 -4.57 19.39
C LEU A 74 -5.00 -4.33 18.50
N GLU A 75 -5.46 -3.08 18.47
CA GLU A 75 -6.63 -2.70 17.69
C GLU A 75 -6.41 -2.93 16.19
N PRO A 76 -7.37 -3.54 15.47
CA PRO A 76 -7.27 -3.76 14.03
C PRO A 76 -7.04 -2.48 13.21
N GLY A 77 -7.48 -1.33 13.72
CA GLY A 77 -7.26 -0.01 13.11
C GLY A 77 -5.79 0.35 12.94
N MET A 78 -4.90 -0.20 13.77
CA MET A 78 -3.45 0.01 13.65
C MET A 78 -2.85 -0.61 12.38
N ALA A 79 -3.58 -1.44 11.63
CA ALA A 79 -3.14 -1.91 10.32
C ALA A 79 -2.94 -0.78 9.31
N SER A 80 -3.57 0.38 9.55
CA SER A 80 -3.33 1.63 8.81
C SER A 80 -1.89 2.15 8.91
N LEU A 81 -1.07 1.69 9.88
CA LEU A 81 0.37 1.95 9.89
C LEU A 81 1.07 1.43 8.62
N GLY A 82 0.52 0.39 7.98
CA GLY A 82 0.98 -0.07 6.67
C GLY A 82 0.81 0.97 5.57
N ILE A 83 -0.21 1.84 5.66
CA ILE A 83 -0.41 2.96 4.73
C ILE A 83 0.72 3.97 4.89
N ALA A 84 1.06 4.34 6.13
CA ALA A 84 2.19 5.24 6.41
C ALA A 84 3.52 4.66 5.90
N ALA A 85 3.79 3.38 6.16
CA ALA A 85 4.96 2.69 5.62
C ALA A 85 5.00 2.72 4.08
N SER A 86 3.86 2.51 3.42
CA SER A 86 3.76 2.56 1.96
C SER A 86 3.97 3.97 1.39
N CYS A 87 3.53 5.01 2.09
CA CYS A 87 3.85 6.39 1.72
C CYS A 87 5.36 6.67 1.79
N ILE A 88 6.07 6.10 2.77
CA ILE A 88 7.54 6.20 2.84
C ILE A 88 8.21 5.48 1.67
N VAL A 89 7.74 4.27 1.31
CA VAL A 89 8.21 3.57 0.11
C VAL A 89 8.05 4.45 -1.13
N ALA A 90 6.84 5.00 -1.32
CA ALA A 90 6.54 5.87 -2.45
C ALA A 90 7.42 7.12 -2.48
N ALA A 91 7.65 7.75 -1.33
CA ALA A 91 8.50 8.94 -1.22
C ALA A 91 9.96 8.62 -1.59
N LEU A 92 10.51 7.52 -1.08
CA LEU A 92 11.89 7.09 -1.38
C LEU A 92 12.05 6.68 -2.85
N GLU A 93 11.06 5.98 -3.41
CA GLU A 93 11.03 5.65 -4.83
C GLU A 93 11.02 6.89 -5.71
N ASN A 94 10.15 7.86 -5.44
CA ASN A 94 10.13 9.09 -6.20
C ASN A 94 11.39 9.93 -6.00
N ALA A 95 11.94 9.99 -4.79
CA ALA A 95 13.22 10.66 -4.54
C ALA A 95 14.36 10.02 -5.35
N SER A 96 14.39 8.68 -5.43
CA SER A 96 15.36 7.97 -6.28
C SER A 96 15.15 8.25 -7.76
N TYR A 97 13.89 8.39 -8.20
CA TYR A 97 13.58 8.74 -9.59
C TYR A 97 14.02 10.17 -9.92
N VAL A 98 13.72 11.16 -9.06
CA VAL A 98 14.14 12.56 -9.22
C VAL A 98 15.67 12.67 -9.26
N ALA A 99 16.38 11.89 -8.45
CA ALA A 99 17.84 11.87 -8.45
C ALA A 99 18.44 11.41 -9.79
N VAL A 100 17.73 10.56 -10.54
CA VAL A 100 18.15 10.10 -11.87
C VAL A 100 17.60 10.97 -13.00
N PHE A 101 16.37 11.47 -12.86
CA PHE A 101 15.63 12.23 -13.86
C PHE A 101 15.08 13.53 -13.24
N PRO A 102 15.92 14.57 -13.06
CA PRO A 102 15.53 15.82 -12.39
C PRO A 102 14.68 16.72 -13.31
N THR A 103 13.52 16.23 -13.74
CA THR A 103 12.61 16.90 -14.67
C THR A 103 11.28 17.24 -14.00
N LEU A 104 10.51 18.17 -14.59
CA LEU A 104 9.17 18.51 -14.11
C LEU A 104 8.22 17.28 -14.06
N ASP A 105 8.40 16.33 -14.96
CA ASP A 105 7.64 15.07 -15.00
C ASP A 105 7.80 14.26 -13.71
N ALA A 106 9.02 14.24 -13.14
CA ALA A 106 9.30 13.53 -11.89
C ALA A 106 8.53 14.12 -10.68
N TYR A 107 8.24 15.42 -10.68
CA TYR A 107 7.44 16.05 -9.62
C TYR A 107 5.96 15.71 -9.74
N TRP A 108 5.45 15.64 -10.97
CA TRP A 108 4.07 15.23 -11.22
C TRP A 108 3.82 13.76 -10.87
N ARG A 109 4.86 12.93 -11.00
CA ARG A 109 4.83 11.52 -10.62
C ARG A 109 4.47 11.29 -9.16
N LEU A 110 4.81 12.21 -8.25
CA LEU A 110 4.36 12.16 -6.86
C LEU A 110 2.83 12.14 -6.74
N GLY A 111 2.13 12.92 -7.57
CA GLY A 111 0.69 13.09 -7.53
C GLY A 111 -0.07 11.80 -7.84
N TYR A 112 0.43 10.96 -8.75
CA TYR A 112 -0.23 9.70 -9.10
C TYR A 112 0.45 8.47 -8.50
N ALA A 113 1.76 8.48 -8.21
CA ALA A 113 2.46 7.35 -7.62
C ALA A 113 2.14 7.20 -6.13
N VAL A 114 2.25 8.27 -5.32
CA VAL A 114 2.00 8.15 -3.87
C VAL A 114 0.61 7.56 -3.57
N PRO A 115 -0.48 8.01 -4.22
CA PRO A 115 -1.80 7.46 -3.95
C PRO A 115 -1.97 6.02 -4.42
N ILE A 116 -1.22 5.56 -5.44
CA ILE A 116 -1.26 4.16 -5.90
C ILE A 116 -0.73 3.22 -4.81
N HIS A 117 0.41 3.56 -4.21
CA HIS A 117 1.05 2.74 -3.19
C HIS A 117 0.29 2.81 -1.86
N ALA A 118 -0.19 4.00 -1.49
CA ALA A 118 -1.03 4.18 -0.31
C ALA A 118 -2.36 3.42 -0.45
N GLY A 119 -2.95 3.45 -1.65
CA GLY A 119 -4.19 2.75 -1.98
C GLY A 119 -4.03 1.23 -1.85
N ALA A 120 -2.98 0.66 -2.44
CA ALA A 120 -2.68 -0.77 -2.30
C ALA A 120 -2.51 -1.18 -0.82
N ALA A 121 -1.77 -0.40 -0.04
CA ALA A 121 -1.60 -0.67 1.39
C ALA A 121 -2.92 -0.58 2.18
N ALA A 122 -3.80 0.37 1.85
CA ALA A 122 -5.14 0.45 2.44
C ALA A 122 -5.99 -0.77 2.08
N LEU A 123 -5.96 -1.21 0.82
CA LEU A 123 -6.64 -2.42 0.35
C LEU A 123 -6.12 -3.68 1.06
N PHE A 124 -4.81 -3.77 1.29
CA PHE A 124 -4.22 -4.87 2.05
C PHE A 124 -4.60 -4.82 3.54
N ALA A 125 -4.57 -3.65 4.18
CA ALA A 125 -5.02 -3.51 5.56
C ALA A 125 -6.50 -3.97 5.73
N LEU A 126 -7.37 -3.62 4.77
CA LEU A 126 -8.76 -4.03 4.70
C LEU A 126 -8.96 -5.54 4.57
N SER A 127 -8.10 -6.22 3.81
CA SER A 127 -8.22 -7.65 3.53
C SER A 127 -7.50 -8.53 4.56
N THR A 128 -6.39 -8.07 5.15
CA THR A 128 -5.54 -8.86 6.05
C THR A 128 -5.87 -8.66 7.53
N ALA A 129 -6.15 -7.43 7.98
CA ALA A 129 -6.21 -7.13 9.41
C ALA A 129 -7.63 -6.97 9.93
N LEU A 130 -8.50 -6.29 9.17
CA LEU A 130 -9.84 -5.98 9.63
C LEU A 130 -10.73 -7.24 9.69
N PRO A 131 -11.58 -7.38 10.74
CA PRO A 131 -12.49 -8.51 10.83
C PRO A 131 -13.40 -8.57 9.60
N LEU A 132 -13.63 -9.78 9.08
CA LEU A 132 -14.78 -10.00 8.21
C LEU A 132 -16.01 -9.90 9.13
N ARG A 133 -17.01 -9.07 8.76
CA ARG A 133 -18.23 -8.78 9.53
C ARG A 133 -18.77 -10.03 10.26
N ASP A 134 -19.20 -9.85 11.51
CA ASP A 134 -19.93 -10.88 12.26
C ASP A 134 -21.18 -11.33 11.49
N GLY A 135 -21.44 -12.65 11.45
CA GLY A 135 -22.58 -13.24 10.73
C GLY A 135 -22.24 -13.97 9.43
N TRP A 136 -20.97 -14.12 9.07
CA TRP A 136 -20.57 -14.86 7.87
C TRP A 136 -20.38 -16.37 8.15
N PRO A 137 -20.88 -17.26 7.26
CA PRO A 137 -20.97 -18.70 7.49
C PRO A 137 -19.59 -19.39 7.64
N PRO A 138 -19.55 -20.63 8.17
CA PRO A 138 -18.30 -21.37 8.40
C PRO A 138 -17.52 -21.61 7.11
N GLY A 139 -16.39 -20.89 6.97
CA GLY A 139 -15.48 -20.93 5.82
C GLY A 139 -14.38 -19.85 5.87
N GLY A 140 -14.17 -19.24 7.05
CA GLY A 140 -13.49 -17.95 7.19
C GLY A 140 -12.03 -17.90 6.73
N LYS A 141 -11.26 -18.99 6.85
CA LYS A 141 -9.84 -19.01 6.46
C LYS A 141 -9.64 -19.05 4.94
N ALA A 142 -10.29 -20.00 4.25
CA ALA A 142 -10.20 -20.13 2.79
C ALA A 142 -10.72 -18.87 2.10
N ARG A 143 -11.86 -18.34 2.58
CA ARG A 143 -12.42 -17.12 2.04
C ARG A 143 -11.53 -15.90 2.28
N ARG A 144 -10.86 -15.80 3.44
CA ARG A 144 -9.90 -14.72 3.68
C ARG A 144 -8.70 -14.81 2.74
N ALA A 145 -8.20 -16.02 2.47
CA ALA A 145 -7.14 -16.21 1.49
C ALA A 145 -7.58 -15.74 0.09
N VAL A 146 -8.81 -16.07 -0.32
CA VAL A 146 -9.40 -15.57 -1.59
C VAL A 146 -9.48 -14.05 -1.60
N VAL A 147 -9.99 -13.42 -0.53
CA VAL A 147 -10.07 -11.94 -0.45
C VAL A 147 -8.69 -11.31 -0.56
N VAL A 148 -7.69 -11.86 0.14
CA VAL A 148 -6.30 -11.38 0.05
C VAL A 148 -5.73 -11.55 -1.35
N ALA A 149 -5.95 -12.70 -1.99
CA ALA A 149 -5.49 -12.95 -3.35
C ALA A 149 -6.14 -12.00 -4.36
N VAL A 150 -7.46 -11.78 -4.26
CA VAL A 150 -8.19 -10.81 -5.09
C VAL A 150 -7.68 -9.39 -4.86
N SER A 151 -7.45 -9.00 -3.60
CA SER A 151 -6.85 -7.70 -3.27
C SER A 151 -5.46 -7.53 -3.90
N PHE A 152 -4.63 -8.57 -3.90
CA PHE A 152 -3.32 -8.56 -4.56
C PHE A 152 -3.45 -8.38 -6.06
N VAL A 153 -4.28 -9.19 -6.71
CA VAL A 153 -4.50 -9.09 -8.17
C VAL A 153 -5.04 -7.71 -8.54
N ALA A 154 -5.96 -7.15 -7.75
CA ALA A 154 -6.52 -5.82 -8.00
C ALA A 154 -5.46 -4.71 -7.86
N ALA A 155 -4.68 -4.71 -6.78
CA ALA A 155 -3.60 -3.75 -6.57
C ALA A 155 -2.53 -3.87 -7.67
N TRP A 156 -2.11 -5.10 -7.97
CA TRP A 156 -1.11 -5.38 -8.99
C TRP A 156 -1.56 -4.95 -10.38
N THR A 157 -2.78 -5.32 -10.78
CA THR A 157 -3.32 -4.95 -12.10
C THR A 157 -3.47 -3.44 -12.23
N TRP A 158 -3.97 -2.76 -11.19
CA TRP A 158 -4.10 -1.30 -11.20
C TRP A 158 -2.73 -0.63 -11.32
N HIS A 159 -1.75 -1.06 -10.52
CA HIS A 159 -0.40 -0.51 -10.55
C HIS A 159 0.32 -0.80 -11.87
N ALA A 160 0.31 -2.05 -12.33
CA ALA A 160 0.88 -2.42 -13.62
C ALA A 160 0.22 -1.63 -14.75
N GLY A 161 -1.11 -1.51 -14.77
CA GLY A 161 -1.84 -0.73 -15.77
C GLY A 161 -1.40 0.73 -15.84
N PHE A 162 -1.23 1.38 -14.69
CA PHE A 162 -0.71 2.75 -14.64
C PHE A 162 0.73 2.86 -15.15
N ASN A 163 1.60 1.94 -14.75
CA ASN A 163 2.99 1.93 -15.22
C ASN A 163 3.06 1.68 -16.74
N LEU A 164 2.22 0.79 -17.26
CA LEU A 164 2.13 0.50 -18.69
C LEU A 164 1.65 1.71 -19.48
N VAL A 165 0.58 2.38 -19.04
CA VAL A 165 0.09 3.59 -19.72
C VAL A 165 1.14 4.70 -19.66
N ALA A 166 1.78 4.90 -18.51
CA ALA A 166 2.81 5.92 -18.34
C ALA A 166 4.06 5.69 -19.20
N ALA A 167 4.47 4.43 -19.38
CA ALA A 167 5.65 4.10 -20.17
C ALA A 167 5.36 3.98 -21.67
N LEU A 168 4.27 3.30 -22.04
CA LEU A 168 4.03 2.86 -23.43
C LEU A 168 3.06 3.75 -24.20
N ALA A 169 2.23 4.53 -23.51
CA ALA A 169 1.25 5.42 -24.14
C ALA A 169 1.11 6.75 -23.37
N PRO A 170 2.21 7.49 -23.13
CA PRO A 170 2.13 8.76 -22.40
C PRO A 170 1.34 9.80 -23.21
N PHE A 171 0.55 10.61 -22.51
CA PHE A 171 -0.20 11.73 -23.10
C PHE A 171 -0.18 12.95 -22.17
N PRO A 172 -0.32 14.19 -22.67
CA PRO A 172 -0.10 15.40 -21.87
C PRO A 172 -0.97 15.51 -20.61
N ALA A 173 -2.21 14.99 -20.65
CA ALA A 173 -3.12 15.02 -19.52
C ALA A 173 -2.93 13.87 -18.51
N LEU A 174 -2.04 12.91 -18.78
CA LEU A 174 -1.85 11.72 -17.95
C LEU A 174 -1.55 12.06 -16.48
N PRO A 175 -0.70 13.04 -16.15
CA PRO A 175 -0.45 13.36 -14.75
C PRO A 175 -1.69 13.79 -13.98
N VAL A 176 -2.53 14.61 -14.59
CA VAL A 176 -3.76 15.14 -13.97
C VAL A 176 -4.80 14.02 -13.84
N VAL A 177 -5.05 13.29 -14.92
CA VAL A 177 -6.03 12.19 -14.95
C VAL A 177 -5.60 11.08 -14.00
N GLY A 178 -4.33 10.68 -14.03
CA GLY A 178 -3.80 9.64 -13.15
C GLY A 178 -3.82 10.03 -11.68
N THR A 179 -3.48 11.28 -11.37
CA THR A 179 -3.60 11.81 -9.99
C THR A 179 -5.04 11.75 -9.52
N ALA A 180 -5.99 12.24 -10.33
CA ALA A 180 -7.41 12.25 -9.98
C ALA A 180 -7.95 10.82 -9.74
N LEU A 181 -7.64 9.89 -10.64
CA LEU A 181 -8.05 8.49 -10.52
C LEU A 181 -7.47 7.81 -9.28
N ASN A 182 -6.16 7.97 -9.05
CA ASN A 182 -5.50 7.34 -7.90
C ASN A 182 -5.93 7.98 -6.57
N MET A 183 -6.18 9.29 -6.54
CA MET A 183 -6.76 9.96 -5.37
C MET A 183 -8.19 9.52 -5.10
N ALA A 184 -9.02 9.34 -6.13
CA ALA A 184 -10.38 8.83 -5.95
C ALA A 184 -10.37 7.40 -5.38
N ALA A 185 -9.52 6.52 -5.94
CA ALA A 185 -9.35 5.16 -5.45
C ALA A 185 -8.83 5.12 -4.00
N LEU A 186 -7.78 5.90 -3.71
CA LEU A 186 -7.24 6.02 -2.35
C LEU A 186 -8.30 6.53 -1.37
N THR A 187 -9.05 7.57 -1.74
CA THR A 187 -10.10 8.16 -0.89
C THR A 187 -11.16 7.12 -0.54
N ALA A 188 -11.62 6.35 -1.53
CA ALA A 188 -12.58 5.28 -1.30
C ALA A 188 -12.03 4.20 -0.34
N LEU A 189 -10.78 3.79 -0.49
CA LEU A 189 -10.14 2.78 0.34
C LEU A 189 -9.86 3.26 1.77
N VAL A 190 -9.42 4.52 1.93
CA VAL A 190 -9.22 5.13 3.24
C VAL A 190 -10.56 5.32 3.95
N ALA A 191 -11.60 5.78 3.24
CA ALA A 191 -12.95 5.88 3.78
C ALA A 191 -13.46 4.50 4.25
N ALA A 192 -13.30 3.46 3.42
CA ALA A 192 -13.66 2.09 3.79
C ALA A 192 -12.88 1.59 5.01
N THR A 193 -11.59 1.92 5.11
CA THR A 193 -10.73 1.58 6.25
C THR A 193 -11.23 2.25 7.52
N ALA A 194 -11.50 3.56 7.45
CA ALA A 194 -11.98 4.35 8.58
C ALA A 194 -13.39 3.92 9.05
N LEU A 195 -14.28 3.56 8.12
CA LEU A 195 -15.59 3.00 8.45
C LEU A 195 -15.47 1.65 9.14
N ARG A 196 -14.59 0.76 8.66
CA ARG A 196 -14.37 -0.57 9.26
C ARG A 196 -13.62 -0.54 10.58
N SER A 197 -12.75 0.45 10.80
CA SER A 197 -12.08 0.65 12.09
C SER A 197 -12.95 1.40 13.10
N GLY A 198 -14.15 1.84 12.71
CA GLY A 198 -15.07 2.55 13.60
C GLY A 198 -14.67 4.01 13.87
N TYR A 199 -13.72 4.58 13.13
CA TYR A 199 -13.22 5.95 13.36
C TYR A 199 -14.32 7.02 13.28
N TRP A 200 -15.29 6.85 12.38
CA TRP A 200 -16.39 7.81 12.17
C TRP A 200 -17.60 7.61 13.10
N SER A 201 -17.55 6.62 13.99
CA SER A 201 -18.61 6.44 15.00
C SER A 201 -18.43 7.49 16.09
N LEU A 202 -19.42 8.39 16.26
CA LEU A 202 -19.54 9.28 17.43
C LEU A 202 -19.53 8.51 18.78
N HIS A 203 -19.67 7.19 18.75
CA HIS A 203 -19.60 6.29 19.89
C HIS A 203 -18.28 5.52 20.03
N ALA A 204 -17.36 5.57 19.06
CA ALA A 204 -16.05 4.92 19.16
C ALA A 204 -15.15 5.58 20.22
N SER A 205 -15.42 6.84 20.58
CA SER A 205 -14.79 7.53 21.70
C SER A 205 -15.32 7.13 23.09
N ARG A 206 -16.29 6.19 23.19
CA ARG A 206 -16.87 5.74 24.48
C ARG A 206 -16.35 4.40 25.01
N ARG A 207 -15.26 3.85 24.49
CA ARG A 207 -14.61 2.69 25.10
C ARG A 207 -13.09 2.79 25.09
N ILE A 208 -12.52 3.55 26.04
CA ILE A 208 -11.44 3.14 26.96
C ILE A 208 -11.59 3.97 28.23
#